data_AF-A0A9P7R6P8-F1
#
_entry.id   AF-A0A9P7R6P8-F1
#
_cell.length_a   1.000
_cell.length_b   1.000
_cell.length_c   1.000
_cell.angle_alpha   90.00
_cell.angle_beta   90.00
_cell.angle_gamma   90.00
#
_symmetry.space_group_name_H-M   'P 1'
#
loop_
_entity.id
_entity.type
_entity.pdbx_description
1 polymer ?
#
loop_
_entity_poly.entity_id
_entity_poly.type
_entity_poly.pdbx_seq_one_letter_code
_entity_poly.pdbx_strand_id
1 'polypeptide(L)'
;MSQDNEPVSLAVDQEEPEDSVQGDSQSEIGSSVASSSTSLRESILEYRQENGRTYHRYKDGTYIIPNDDRELERLDLTHSMWLLVTDNNLGVAPPCQPGAKVGRVLDVGTGSGIWALDFGDEHPESEVLAFDLSPTLPAYVPPNVRFEVDDAEDPWLYSRPFQYIHSRVITSGISSWANYLKKCYDNLEPGGWVELQEIDLAPTSDDGTLKPDSALLRWAALLQEASEKFGRPFAKVPPLKDVMVEAGFVDVQMTVTKWPSNSWPKEHKWKEIGIWNCENMLTGLEGFSMAALTRGHDWSRSEVEVFLMEVRKDIKDKNIHAYWPVYYITGRKPEKEDSVPPAPASPEAAAPADVAAPAEAAASPSAPAAANSPQPAAAT
;
A
#
# COMPACT_ATOMS: atom_id res chain seq x y z
N MET A 1 3.63 -49.24 6.03
CA MET A 1 3.36 -48.84 7.43
C MET A 1 2.45 -47.63 7.34
N SER A 2 1.14 -47.90 7.39
CA SER A 2 0.09 -46.90 7.57
C SER A 2 0.24 -46.29 8.94
N GLN A 3 0.15 -44.97 9.04
CA GLN A 3 -0.26 -44.31 10.27
C GLN A 3 -1.57 -43.60 9.97
N ASP A 4 -2.54 -43.96 10.78
CA ASP A 4 -3.96 -43.74 10.60
C ASP A 4 -4.35 -42.29 10.92
N ASN A 5 -5.26 -41.76 10.10
CA ASN A 5 -6.05 -40.57 10.41
C ASN A 5 -6.95 -40.89 11.61
N GLU A 6 -6.64 -40.36 12.78
CA GLU A 6 -7.64 -40.26 13.84
C GLU A 6 -8.55 -39.04 13.59
N PRO A 7 -9.88 -39.19 13.64
CA PRO A 7 -10.80 -38.08 13.55
C PRO A 7 -10.72 -37.25 14.84
N VAL A 8 -10.46 -35.95 14.69
CA VAL A 8 -10.55 -34.97 15.77
C VAL A 8 -12.00 -34.96 16.30
N SER A 9 -12.17 -35.28 17.58
CA SER A 9 -13.44 -35.18 18.28
C SER A 9 -13.74 -33.73 18.61
N LEU A 10 -14.86 -33.22 18.11
CA LEU A 10 -15.42 -31.93 18.53
C LEU A 10 -16.25 -32.17 19.79
N ALA A 11 -15.77 -31.67 20.93
CA ALA A 11 -16.55 -31.63 22.15
C ALA A 11 -17.68 -30.61 21.98
N VAL A 12 -18.91 -31.08 22.16
CA VAL A 12 -20.12 -30.24 22.21
C VAL A 12 -20.42 -29.99 23.68
N ASP A 13 -20.18 -28.76 24.16
CA ASP A 13 -20.76 -28.34 25.43
C ASP A 13 -22.24 -28.05 25.21
N GLN A 14 -23.07 -28.92 25.80
CA GLN A 14 -24.50 -28.73 25.91
C GLN A 14 -24.77 -27.76 27.06
N GLU A 15 -25.37 -26.60 26.76
CA GLU A 15 -26.02 -25.75 27.75
C GLU A 15 -27.30 -26.41 28.28
N GLU A 16 -27.42 -26.54 29.59
CA GLU A 16 -28.67 -26.64 30.36
C GLU A 16 -28.42 -25.99 31.75
N PRO A 17 -29.45 -25.49 32.44
CA PRO A 17 -29.48 -24.14 33.01
C PRO A 17 -29.02 -24.01 34.48
N GLU A 18 -28.87 -22.73 34.87
CA GLU A 18 -28.47 -22.19 36.18
C GLU A 18 -29.14 -22.86 37.40
N ASP A 19 -28.33 -23.15 38.42
CA ASP A 19 -28.76 -23.02 39.82
C ASP A 19 -27.56 -22.73 40.76
N SER A 20 -27.89 -22.29 41.96
CA SER A 20 -27.24 -21.19 42.69
C SER A 20 -26.28 -21.56 43.86
N VAL A 21 -25.50 -20.55 44.30
CA VAL A 21 -24.96 -20.26 45.67
C VAL A 21 -23.45 -20.52 46.00
N GLN A 22 -22.75 -19.37 46.19
CA GLN A 22 -21.64 -18.96 47.10
C GLN A 22 -20.36 -19.78 47.36
N GLY A 23 -19.21 -19.09 47.27
CA GLY A 23 -17.96 -19.38 47.99
C GLY A 23 -16.79 -18.44 47.63
N ASP A 24 -16.25 -17.73 48.62
CA ASP A 24 -15.31 -16.59 48.56
C ASP A 24 -13.88 -16.82 48.00
N SER A 25 -13.30 -15.71 47.51
CA SER A 25 -11.89 -15.28 47.62
C SER A 25 -10.79 -15.95 46.76
N GLN A 26 -10.25 -15.23 45.75
CA GLN A 26 -8.94 -14.54 45.80
C GLN A 26 -8.45 -14.02 44.41
N SER A 27 -7.84 -12.83 44.46
CA SER A 27 -6.91 -12.21 43.49
C SER A 27 -7.46 -11.59 42.20
N GLU A 28 -7.73 -10.29 42.29
CA GLU A 28 -7.63 -9.35 41.17
C GLU A 28 -6.19 -9.28 40.66
N ILE A 29 -5.92 -9.84 39.49
CA ILE A 29 -4.77 -9.48 38.65
C ILE A 29 -5.26 -9.32 37.21
N GLY A 30 -5.19 -8.07 36.74
CA GLY A 30 -5.13 -7.71 35.32
C GLY A 30 -6.44 -7.89 34.57
N SER A 31 -7.24 -6.84 34.49
CA SER A 31 -8.23 -6.67 33.43
C SER A 31 -7.51 -6.74 32.08
N SER A 32 -7.50 -7.94 31.51
CA SER A 32 -7.23 -8.19 30.10
C SER A 32 -8.09 -7.23 29.29
N VAL A 33 -7.45 -6.30 28.60
CA VAL A 33 -8.10 -5.42 27.63
C VAL A 33 -8.77 -6.34 26.61
N ALA A 34 -10.10 -6.30 26.58
CA ALA A 34 -10.91 -7.12 25.70
C ALA A 34 -10.49 -6.87 24.24
N SER A 35 -9.85 -7.85 23.62
CA SER A 35 -9.70 -7.93 22.17
C SER A 35 -11.08 -8.25 21.61
N SER A 36 -11.75 -7.26 21.02
CA SER A 36 -13.06 -7.45 20.39
C SER A 36 -12.93 -8.06 18.99
N SER A 37 -12.14 -9.12 18.85
CA SER A 37 -12.14 -9.97 17.65
C SER A 37 -13.30 -10.95 17.80
N THR A 38 -14.38 -10.75 17.04
CA THR A 38 -15.51 -11.70 17.03
C THR A 38 -15.19 -12.84 16.08
N SER A 39 -15.62 -14.06 16.40
CA SER A 39 -15.54 -15.19 15.47
C SER A 39 -16.28 -14.89 14.17
N LEU A 40 -15.76 -15.41 13.04
CA LEU A 40 -16.39 -15.27 11.74
C LEU A 40 -17.79 -15.89 11.76
N ARG A 41 -18.80 -15.13 11.34
CA ARG A 41 -20.14 -15.68 11.11
C ARG A 41 -20.11 -16.54 9.86
N GLU A 42 -20.79 -17.69 9.87
CA GLU A 42 -20.89 -18.59 8.68
C GLU A 42 -21.36 -17.84 7.43
N SER A 43 -22.23 -16.85 7.57
CA SER A 43 -22.72 -16.03 6.46
C SER A 43 -21.66 -15.22 5.72
N ILE A 44 -20.49 -14.98 6.34
CA ILE A 44 -19.35 -14.28 5.72
C ILE A 44 -18.61 -15.24 4.76
N LEU A 45 -18.65 -16.55 5.04
CA LEU A 45 -18.05 -17.60 4.21
C LEU A 45 -18.92 -17.94 2.98
N GLU A 46 -20.20 -17.55 2.98
CA GLU A 46 -21.10 -17.76 1.85
C GLU A 46 -20.84 -16.75 0.73
N TYR A 47 -19.80 -16.97 -0.08
CA TYR A 47 -19.42 -16.11 -1.20
C TYR A 47 -20.56 -15.87 -2.21
N ARG A 48 -20.56 -14.68 -2.81
CA ARG A 48 -21.42 -14.39 -3.97
C ARG A 48 -20.89 -15.11 -5.19
N GLN A 49 -21.73 -15.88 -5.87
CA GLN A 49 -21.36 -16.60 -7.10
C GLN A 49 -22.02 -15.96 -8.32
N GLU A 50 -21.20 -15.51 -9.28
CA GLU A 50 -21.69 -14.94 -10.54
C GLU A 50 -20.75 -15.29 -11.68
N ASN A 51 -21.31 -15.66 -12.83
CA ASN A 51 -20.56 -15.98 -14.05
C ASN A 51 -19.46 -17.06 -13.86
N GLY A 52 -19.60 -17.93 -12.85
CA GLY A 52 -18.62 -18.96 -12.52
C GLY A 52 -17.41 -18.49 -11.70
N ARG A 53 -17.49 -17.29 -11.10
CA ARG A 53 -16.50 -16.72 -10.18
C ARG A 53 -17.13 -16.47 -8.81
N THR A 54 -16.32 -16.46 -7.75
CA THR A 54 -16.76 -16.05 -6.40
C THR A 54 -16.32 -14.63 -6.09
N TYR A 55 -17.13 -13.90 -5.31
CA TYR A 55 -16.87 -12.55 -4.84
C TYR A 55 -17.20 -12.44 -3.35
N HIS A 56 -16.53 -11.52 -2.66
CA HIS A 56 -16.80 -11.16 -1.27
C HIS A 56 -18.29 -10.81 -1.02
N ARG A 57 -18.80 -11.16 0.17
CA ARG A 57 -20.18 -10.86 0.60
C ARG A 57 -20.26 -9.77 1.67
N TYR A 58 -19.20 -9.55 2.43
CA TYR A 58 -19.10 -8.41 3.34
C TYR A 58 -19.08 -7.12 2.50
N LYS A 59 -20.06 -6.23 2.68
CA LYS A 59 -20.31 -5.04 1.80
C LYS A 59 -20.42 -5.39 0.30
N ASP A 60 -21.22 -6.43 0.04
CA ASP A 60 -21.50 -7.00 -1.29
C ASP A 60 -21.67 -5.97 -2.42
N GLY A 61 -21.03 -6.25 -3.55
CA GLY A 61 -21.16 -5.50 -4.80
C GLY A 61 -20.18 -4.35 -4.97
N THR A 62 -19.41 -4.01 -3.93
CA THR A 62 -18.50 -2.86 -3.95
C THR A 62 -17.13 -3.19 -4.55
N TYR A 63 -16.53 -4.33 -4.21
CA TYR A 63 -15.29 -4.80 -4.82
C TYR A 63 -15.56 -5.77 -5.99
N ILE A 64 -14.98 -5.48 -7.16
CA ILE A 64 -15.35 -6.14 -8.42
C ILE A 64 -14.39 -7.27 -8.82
N ILE A 65 -13.33 -7.48 -8.05
CA ILE A 65 -12.35 -8.54 -8.32
C ILE A 65 -12.81 -9.83 -7.63
N PRO A 66 -12.71 -11.00 -8.29
CA PRO A 66 -13.03 -12.28 -7.68
C PRO A 66 -12.14 -12.62 -6.48
N ASN A 67 -12.56 -13.61 -5.69
CA ASN A 67 -11.78 -14.13 -4.56
C ASN A 67 -11.64 -15.66 -4.57
N ASP A 68 -11.83 -16.29 -5.74
CA ASP A 68 -11.65 -17.73 -5.94
C ASP A 68 -10.17 -18.11 -6.11
N ASP A 69 -9.87 -19.41 -6.02
CA ASP A 69 -8.53 -19.99 -6.15
C ASP A 69 -7.78 -19.50 -7.40
N ARG A 70 -8.48 -19.32 -8.53
CA ARG A 70 -7.88 -18.80 -9.77
C ARG A 70 -7.31 -17.40 -9.59
N GLU A 71 -7.97 -16.55 -8.81
CA GLU A 71 -7.48 -15.21 -8.52
C GLU A 71 -6.35 -15.24 -7.49
N LEU A 72 -6.44 -16.09 -6.47
CA LEU A 72 -5.40 -16.25 -5.45
C LEU A 72 -4.08 -16.75 -6.08
N GLU A 73 -4.14 -17.75 -6.96
CA GLU A 73 -2.96 -18.22 -7.72
C GLU A 73 -2.35 -17.09 -8.58
N ARG A 74 -3.18 -16.22 -9.16
CA ARG A 74 -2.71 -15.05 -9.92
C ARG A 74 -2.06 -14.01 -9.02
N LEU A 75 -2.58 -13.78 -7.81
CA LEU A 75 -1.98 -12.89 -6.82
C LEU A 75 -0.60 -13.39 -6.38
N ASP A 76 -0.42 -14.70 -6.21
CA ASP A 76 0.89 -15.30 -5.87
C ASP A 76 1.91 -15.16 -7.02
N LEU A 77 1.48 -15.32 -8.28
CA LEU A 77 2.31 -14.98 -9.45
C LEU A 77 2.69 -13.49 -9.43
N THR A 78 1.73 -12.62 -9.15
CA THR A 78 1.96 -11.17 -9.07
C THR A 78 2.95 -10.85 -7.96
N HIS A 79 2.84 -11.47 -6.79
CA HIS A 79 3.80 -11.33 -5.69
C HIS A 79 5.22 -11.70 -6.12
N SER A 80 5.38 -12.81 -6.83
CA SER A 80 6.68 -13.24 -7.36
C SER A 80 7.26 -12.23 -8.36
N MET A 81 6.41 -11.57 -9.16
CA MET A 81 6.84 -10.49 -10.05
C MET A 81 7.31 -9.24 -9.29
N TRP A 82 6.63 -8.88 -8.19
CA TRP A 82 7.08 -7.78 -7.33
C TRP A 82 8.50 -8.05 -6.81
N LEU A 83 8.74 -9.25 -6.27
CA LEU A 83 10.06 -9.68 -5.80
C LEU A 83 11.12 -9.63 -6.91
N LEU A 84 10.79 -10.09 -8.12
CA LEU A 84 11.73 -10.06 -9.25
C LEU A 84 12.16 -8.63 -9.61
N VAL A 85 11.26 -7.66 -9.46
CA VAL A 85 11.53 -6.24 -9.75
C VAL A 85 12.39 -5.62 -8.66
N THR A 86 12.11 -5.93 -7.40
CA THR A 86 12.78 -5.40 -6.19
C THR A 86 14.00 -6.20 -5.76
N ASP A 87 14.50 -7.10 -6.61
CA ASP A 87 15.65 -7.96 -6.35
C ASP A 87 15.48 -8.77 -5.04
N ASN A 88 14.32 -9.38 -4.89
CA ASN A 88 13.83 -10.19 -3.75
C ASN A 88 13.60 -9.41 -2.44
N ASN A 89 13.47 -8.09 -2.46
CA ASN A 89 13.02 -7.34 -1.28
C ASN A 89 11.49 -7.20 -1.28
N LEU A 90 10.86 -7.35 -0.11
CA LEU A 90 9.40 -7.23 0.02
C LEU A 90 8.84 -5.82 -0.23
N GLY A 91 9.69 -4.80 -0.15
CA GLY A 91 9.36 -3.40 -0.39
C GLY A 91 10.60 -2.54 -0.52
N VAL A 92 10.40 -1.24 -0.71
CA VAL A 92 11.48 -0.25 -0.88
C VAL A 92 11.65 0.67 0.33
N ALA A 93 10.70 0.67 1.27
CA ALA A 93 10.80 1.43 2.51
C ALA A 93 11.89 0.86 3.43
N PRO A 94 12.45 1.68 4.35
CA PRO A 94 13.45 1.22 5.32
C PRO A 94 13.06 -0.03 6.13
N PRO A 95 11.78 -0.25 6.52
CA PRO A 95 11.35 -1.49 7.17
C PRO A 95 11.59 -2.77 6.37
N CYS A 96 11.67 -2.70 5.04
CA CYS A 96 11.93 -3.85 4.16
C CYS A 96 13.41 -4.03 3.80
N GLN A 97 14.32 -3.25 4.39
CA GLN A 97 15.75 -3.36 4.11
C GLN A 97 16.41 -4.47 4.94
N PRO A 98 17.44 -5.15 4.41
CA PRO A 98 18.13 -6.21 5.15
C PRO A 98 18.61 -5.78 6.53
N GLY A 99 18.23 -6.54 7.56
CA GLY A 99 18.62 -6.28 8.95
C GLY A 99 17.80 -5.21 9.67
N ALA A 100 16.78 -4.64 9.02
CA ALA A 100 15.80 -3.79 9.69
C ALA A 100 15.11 -4.54 10.85
N LYS A 101 14.81 -3.81 11.92
CA LYS A 101 14.04 -4.32 13.06
C LYS A 101 12.74 -3.55 13.15
N VAL A 102 11.65 -4.28 13.02
CA VAL A 102 10.31 -3.72 12.95
C VAL A 102 9.45 -4.42 14.00
N GLY A 103 8.73 -3.64 14.81
CA GLY A 103 7.98 -4.15 15.95
C GLY A 103 6.58 -4.60 15.58
N ARG A 104 5.77 -3.71 15.01
CA ARG A 104 4.36 -3.99 14.67
C ARG A 104 4.06 -3.53 13.25
N VAL A 105 3.49 -4.43 12.44
CA VAL A 105 3.27 -4.23 11.01
C VAL A 105 1.80 -4.46 10.67
N LEU A 106 1.26 -3.63 9.77
CA LEU A 106 -0.06 -3.81 9.20
C LEU A 106 0.06 -4.04 7.69
N ASP A 107 -0.48 -5.15 7.20
CA ASP A 107 -0.69 -5.40 5.77
C ASP A 107 -2.17 -5.25 5.43
N VAL A 108 -2.49 -4.16 4.72
CA VAL A 108 -3.87 -3.81 4.37
C VAL A 108 -4.21 -4.38 3.00
N GLY A 109 -5.33 -5.11 2.92
CA GLY A 109 -5.77 -5.76 1.67
C GLY A 109 -4.82 -6.87 1.26
N THR A 110 -4.57 -7.80 2.17
CA THR A 110 -3.52 -8.81 2.06
C THR A 110 -3.75 -9.84 0.94
N GLY A 111 -4.98 -9.95 0.41
CA GLY A 111 -5.29 -10.89 -0.66
C GLY A 111 -5.03 -12.34 -0.23
N SER A 112 -4.07 -13.02 -0.88
CA SER A 112 -3.67 -14.39 -0.50
C SER A 112 -2.94 -14.48 0.84
N GLY A 113 -2.51 -13.35 1.40
CA GLY A 113 -1.71 -13.33 2.63
C GLY A 113 -0.21 -13.48 2.41
N ILE A 114 0.22 -13.82 1.19
CA ILE A 114 1.60 -14.23 0.89
C ILE A 114 2.65 -13.18 1.30
N TRP A 115 2.35 -11.88 1.14
CA TRP A 115 3.26 -10.83 1.57
C TRP A 115 3.44 -10.81 3.10
N ALA A 116 2.34 -10.93 3.85
CA ALA A 116 2.38 -10.95 5.30
C ALA A 116 3.09 -12.18 5.86
N LEU A 117 2.94 -13.34 5.17
CA LEU A 117 3.67 -14.56 5.50
C LEU A 117 5.18 -14.37 5.31
N ASP A 118 5.61 -13.92 4.14
CA ASP A 118 7.03 -13.70 3.83
C ASP A 118 7.64 -12.64 4.76
N PHE A 119 6.91 -11.55 5.04
CA PHE A 119 7.38 -10.54 5.99
C PHE A 119 7.53 -11.11 7.40
N GLY A 120 6.57 -11.95 7.84
CA GLY A 120 6.63 -12.62 9.14
C GLY A 120 7.82 -13.57 9.27
N ASP A 121 8.17 -14.27 8.19
CA ASP A 121 9.33 -15.16 8.12
C ASP A 121 10.67 -14.38 8.10
N GLU A 122 10.75 -13.27 7.38
CA GLU A 122 11.93 -12.39 7.36
C GLU A 122 12.14 -11.65 8.69
N HIS A 123 11.05 -11.35 9.40
CA HIS A 123 11.03 -10.59 10.65
C HIS A 123 10.33 -11.35 11.78
N PRO A 124 10.95 -12.41 12.34
CA PRO A 124 10.36 -13.19 13.43
C PRO A 124 10.17 -12.39 14.73
N GLU A 125 10.81 -11.22 14.85
CA GLU A 125 10.55 -10.28 15.95
C GLU A 125 9.30 -9.41 15.80
N SER A 126 8.75 -9.29 14.58
CA SER A 126 7.62 -8.43 14.29
C SER A 126 6.30 -9.09 14.64
N GLU A 127 5.35 -8.33 15.17
CA GLU A 127 3.92 -8.67 15.16
C GLU A 127 3.29 -8.17 13.85
N VAL A 128 2.93 -9.09 12.96
CA VAL A 128 2.30 -8.79 11.68
C VAL A 128 0.81 -9.02 11.78
N LEU A 129 0.02 -7.97 11.56
CA LEU A 129 -1.42 -8.06 11.37
C LEU A 129 -1.72 -7.83 9.89
N ALA A 130 -2.51 -8.71 9.30
CA ALA A 130 -2.94 -8.62 7.92
C ALA A 130 -4.47 -8.74 7.84
N PHE A 131 -5.11 -7.96 6.99
CA PHE A 131 -6.55 -8.11 6.79
C PHE A 131 -6.99 -7.93 5.35
N ASP A 132 -8.11 -8.56 5.01
CA ASP A 132 -8.79 -8.43 3.72
C ASP A 132 -10.31 -8.49 3.92
N LEU A 133 -11.07 -8.05 2.91
CA LEU A 133 -12.52 -8.21 2.88
C LEU A 133 -12.94 -9.68 2.76
N SER A 134 -12.08 -10.52 2.18
CA SER A 134 -12.32 -11.95 2.01
C SER A 134 -11.59 -12.76 3.09
N PRO A 135 -12.24 -13.79 3.68
CA PRO A 135 -11.59 -14.76 4.57
C PRO A 135 -10.71 -15.73 3.76
N THR A 136 -9.61 -15.23 3.20
CA THR A 136 -8.60 -15.99 2.45
C THR A 136 -7.45 -16.32 3.38
N LEU A 137 -7.64 -17.35 4.20
CA LEU A 137 -6.67 -17.75 5.22
C LEU A 137 -5.74 -18.86 4.71
N PRO A 138 -4.42 -18.65 4.70
CA PRO A 138 -3.46 -19.70 4.37
C PRO A 138 -3.47 -20.80 5.44
N ALA A 139 -3.20 -22.04 5.03
CA ALA A 139 -3.24 -23.21 5.91
C ALA A 139 -2.13 -23.24 6.97
N TYR A 140 -1.00 -22.58 6.70
CA TYR A 140 0.13 -22.45 7.60
C TYR A 140 0.48 -20.98 7.76
N VAL A 141 0.61 -20.54 9.01
CA VAL A 141 0.83 -19.14 9.37
C VAL A 141 1.98 -19.07 10.37
N PRO A 142 3.00 -18.22 10.17
CA PRO A 142 4.03 -17.98 11.16
C PRO A 142 3.41 -17.55 12.50
N PRO A 143 4.01 -17.90 13.66
CA PRO A 143 3.44 -17.63 14.97
C PRO A 143 3.26 -16.14 15.28
N ASN A 144 3.93 -15.28 14.51
CA ASN A 144 3.94 -13.83 14.63
C ASN A 144 3.03 -13.12 13.60
N VAL A 145 2.30 -13.86 12.76
CA VAL A 145 1.35 -13.33 11.77
C VAL A 145 -0.08 -13.64 12.20
N ARG A 146 -0.97 -12.65 12.07
CA ARG A 146 -2.42 -12.79 12.34
C ARG A 146 -3.22 -12.22 11.18
N PHE A 147 -4.31 -12.90 10.86
CA PHE A 147 -5.23 -12.49 9.81
C PHE A 147 -6.60 -12.12 10.39
N GLU A 148 -7.18 -11.04 9.89
CA GLU A 148 -8.53 -10.58 10.22
C GLU A 148 -9.35 -10.34 8.94
N VAL A 149 -10.67 -10.42 9.05
CA VAL A 149 -11.57 -9.97 7.98
C VAL A 149 -12.08 -8.60 8.34
N ASP A 150 -11.66 -7.59 7.60
CA ASP A 150 -11.99 -6.19 7.87
C ASP A 150 -11.98 -5.36 6.57
N ASP A 151 -12.62 -4.19 6.61
CA ASP A 151 -12.57 -3.22 5.52
C ASP A 151 -11.57 -2.11 5.87
N ALA A 152 -10.65 -1.83 4.95
CA ALA A 152 -9.68 -0.75 5.07
C ALA A 152 -10.35 0.63 5.32
N GLU A 153 -11.61 0.81 4.92
CA GLU A 153 -12.39 2.03 5.11
C GLU A 153 -13.13 2.09 6.45
N ASP A 154 -13.29 0.98 7.17
CA ASP A 154 -13.90 0.96 8.52
C ASP A 154 -12.98 1.57 9.60
N PRO A 155 -13.50 2.02 10.75
CA PRO A 155 -12.68 2.61 11.80
C PRO A 155 -11.62 1.63 12.32
N TRP A 156 -10.35 2.05 12.35
CA TRP A 156 -9.28 1.24 12.93
C TRP A 156 -9.26 1.41 14.45
N LEU A 157 -9.63 0.36 15.18
CA LEU A 157 -9.80 0.36 16.64
C LEU A 157 -8.58 -0.20 17.38
N TYR A 158 -7.40 -0.10 16.79
CA TYR A 158 -6.18 -0.66 17.38
C TYR A 158 -5.75 0.11 18.64
N SER A 159 -5.34 -0.64 19.66
CA SER A 159 -4.89 -0.07 20.94
C SER A 159 -3.43 0.41 20.90
N ARG A 160 -2.65 -0.02 19.91
CA ARG A 160 -1.24 0.33 19.72
C ARG A 160 -0.97 0.74 18.28
N PRO A 161 -0.11 1.73 18.04
CA PRO A 161 0.28 2.10 16.68
C PRO A 161 1.16 1.03 16.03
N PHE A 162 1.37 1.18 14.72
CA PHE A 162 2.27 0.38 13.90
C PHE A 162 3.57 1.15 13.64
N GLN A 163 4.63 0.39 13.36
CA GLN A 163 5.91 0.93 12.87
C GLN A 163 5.96 0.94 11.34
N TYR A 164 5.19 0.05 10.71
CA TYR A 164 5.11 -0.07 9.28
C TYR A 164 3.70 -0.45 8.84
N ILE A 165 3.17 0.26 7.83
CA ILE A 165 1.90 -0.06 7.18
C ILE A 165 2.18 -0.24 5.69
N HIS A 166 1.86 -1.41 5.18
CA HIS A 166 1.99 -1.78 3.78
C HIS A 166 0.61 -1.97 3.16
N SER A 167 0.47 -1.59 1.90
CA SER A 167 -0.66 -1.98 1.06
C SER A 167 -0.21 -2.10 -0.39
N ARG A 168 -0.78 -3.05 -1.12
CA ARG A 168 -0.35 -3.39 -2.46
C ARG A 168 -1.54 -3.70 -3.37
N VAL A 169 -1.58 -3.01 -4.51
CA VAL A 169 -2.58 -3.20 -5.58
C VAL A 169 -4.00 -3.15 -5.02
N ILE A 170 -4.24 -2.20 -4.10
CA ILE A 170 -5.60 -1.96 -3.59
C ILE A 170 -6.43 -1.30 -4.68
N THR A 171 -5.81 -0.47 -5.52
CA THR A 171 -6.40 0.07 -6.76
C THR A 171 -7.77 0.78 -6.56
N SER A 172 -8.89 0.11 -6.87
CA SER A 172 -10.27 0.59 -6.66
C SER A 172 -10.85 0.19 -5.29
N GLY A 173 -10.08 -0.48 -4.43
CA GLY A 173 -10.50 -0.93 -3.10
C GLY A 173 -10.65 0.20 -2.08
N ILE A 174 -10.13 1.40 -2.36
CA ILE A 174 -10.27 2.60 -1.51
C ILE A 174 -11.10 3.66 -2.25
N SER A 175 -12.18 4.14 -1.63
CA SER A 175 -12.99 5.22 -2.21
C SER A 175 -12.39 6.60 -1.96
N SER A 176 -11.70 6.78 -0.83
CA SER A 176 -11.01 8.03 -0.47
C SER A 176 -9.58 7.78 0.02
N TRP A 177 -8.63 7.94 -0.90
CA TRP A 177 -7.21 7.81 -0.60
C TRP A 177 -6.71 8.83 0.44
N ALA A 178 -7.30 10.03 0.48
CA ALA A 178 -6.98 11.03 1.50
C ALA A 178 -7.38 10.56 2.91
N ASN A 179 -8.58 9.98 3.06
CA ASN A 179 -9.01 9.42 4.34
C ASN A 179 -8.19 8.19 4.72
N TYR A 180 -7.90 7.32 3.74
CA TYR A 180 -7.06 6.14 3.96
C TYR A 180 -5.65 6.51 4.43
N LEU A 181 -4.96 7.41 3.72
CA LEU A 181 -3.62 7.85 4.11
C LEU A 181 -3.62 8.61 5.44
N LYS A 182 -4.65 9.40 5.73
CA LYS A 182 -4.81 10.01 7.05
C LYS A 182 -4.98 8.97 8.16
N LYS A 183 -5.71 7.89 7.88
CA LYS A 183 -5.88 6.76 8.81
C LYS A 183 -4.57 6.01 9.04
N CYS A 184 -3.79 5.77 7.99
CA CYS A 184 -2.43 5.25 8.10
C CYS A 184 -1.57 6.16 8.98
N TYR A 185 -1.58 7.47 8.72
CA TYR A 185 -0.83 8.46 9.51
C TYR A 185 -1.21 8.40 11.00
N ASP A 186 -2.51 8.35 11.31
CA ASP A 186 -2.99 8.35 12.70
C ASP A 186 -2.64 7.08 13.47
N ASN A 187 -2.47 5.96 12.76
CA ASN A 187 -2.14 4.66 13.35
C ASN A 187 -0.65 4.32 13.31
N LEU A 188 0.21 5.20 12.80
CA LEU A 188 1.66 5.06 12.88
C LEU A 188 2.23 5.69 14.15
N GLU A 189 3.31 5.10 14.67
CA GLU A 189 4.16 5.77 15.65
C GLU A 189 4.98 6.89 14.97
N PRO A 190 5.45 7.91 15.71
CA PRO A 190 6.46 8.83 15.20
C PRO A 190 7.68 8.06 14.65
N GLY A 191 8.16 8.41 13.47
CA GLY A 191 9.21 7.69 12.76
C GLY A 191 8.73 6.47 11.95
N GLY A 192 7.49 6.02 12.13
CA GLY A 192 6.91 4.89 11.39
C GLY A 192 6.66 5.20 9.91
N TRP A 193 6.59 4.16 9.08
CA TRP A 193 6.51 4.26 7.62
C TRP A 193 5.20 3.74 7.06
N VAL A 194 4.74 4.36 5.97
CA VAL A 194 3.76 3.77 5.05
C VAL A 194 4.44 3.47 3.72
N GLU A 195 4.11 2.34 3.12
CA GLU A 195 4.45 2.01 1.73
C GLU A 195 3.21 1.60 0.95
N LEU A 196 3.02 2.25 -0.20
CA LEU A 196 2.03 1.87 -1.21
C LEU A 196 2.76 1.27 -2.41
N GLN A 197 2.33 0.09 -2.83
CA GLN A 197 2.76 -0.54 -4.07
C GLN A 197 1.58 -0.62 -5.04
N GLU A 198 1.49 0.31 -5.99
CA GLU A 198 0.31 0.48 -6.83
C GLU A 198 0.64 0.38 -8.32
N ILE A 199 -0.37 0.08 -9.12
CA ILE A 199 -0.27 -0.07 -10.57
C ILE A 199 -1.37 0.77 -11.22
N ASP A 200 -1.04 1.51 -12.28
CA ASP A 200 -2.07 2.22 -13.05
C ASP A 200 -3.03 1.22 -13.72
N LEU A 201 -4.31 1.57 -13.85
CA LEU A 201 -5.26 0.72 -14.59
C LEU A 201 -4.86 0.58 -16.07
N ALA A 202 -4.49 1.69 -16.70
CA ALA A 202 -4.23 1.77 -18.12
C ALA A 202 -2.73 1.57 -18.42
N PRO A 203 -2.38 0.71 -19.38
CA PRO A 203 -1.02 0.66 -19.89
C PRO A 203 -0.70 1.91 -20.71
N THR A 204 0.58 2.18 -20.88
CA THR A 204 1.11 3.24 -21.73
C THR A 204 2.24 2.71 -22.62
N SER A 205 2.80 3.56 -23.48
CA SER A 205 3.90 3.23 -24.37
C SER A 205 4.72 4.48 -24.70
N ASP A 206 6.05 4.32 -24.83
CA ASP A 206 6.96 5.44 -25.09
C ASP A 206 7.09 5.80 -26.59
N ASP A 207 6.67 4.91 -27.50
CA ASP A 207 6.93 5.03 -28.93
C ASP A 207 5.66 5.06 -29.80
N GLY A 208 4.50 5.17 -29.16
CA GLY A 208 3.20 5.26 -29.82
C GLY A 208 2.78 4.00 -30.56
N THR A 209 3.38 2.84 -30.25
CA THR A 209 2.92 1.54 -30.76
C THR A 209 1.58 1.12 -30.17
N LEU A 210 1.32 1.46 -28.90
CA LEU A 210 -0.02 1.37 -28.30
C LEU A 210 -0.91 2.49 -28.86
N LYS A 211 -1.80 2.13 -29.79
CA LYS A 211 -2.68 3.10 -30.45
C LYS A 211 -3.89 3.44 -29.57
N PRO A 212 -4.41 4.69 -29.63
CA PRO A 212 -5.58 5.11 -28.85
C PRO A 212 -6.84 4.27 -29.07
N ASP A 213 -6.97 3.63 -30.24
CA ASP A 213 -8.07 2.76 -30.65
C ASP A 213 -7.81 1.27 -30.39
N SER A 214 -6.69 0.93 -29.72
CA SER A 214 -6.40 -0.46 -29.31
C SER A 214 -7.50 -1.00 -28.38
N ALA A 215 -7.79 -2.29 -28.52
CA ALA A 215 -8.74 -2.98 -27.66
C ALA A 215 -8.26 -2.94 -26.19
N LEU A 216 -6.93 -2.97 -25.97
CA LEU A 216 -6.34 -2.86 -24.64
C LEU A 216 -6.63 -1.51 -23.95
N LEU A 217 -6.50 -0.38 -24.65
CA LEU A 217 -6.86 0.93 -24.07
C LEU A 217 -8.37 1.10 -23.92
N ARG A 218 -9.17 0.58 -24.87
CA ARG A 218 -10.63 0.54 -24.74
C ARG A 218 -11.06 -0.27 -23.51
N TRP A 219 -10.38 -1.39 -23.24
CA TRP A 219 -10.64 -2.22 -22.07
C TRP A 219 -10.39 -1.44 -20.77
N ALA A 220 -9.23 -0.78 -20.64
CA ALA A 220 -8.92 0.04 -19.47
C ALA A 220 -9.96 1.17 -19.27
N ALA A 221 -10.38 1.83 -20.36
CA ALA A 221 -11.42 2.87 -20.29
C ALA A 221 -12.77 2.32 -19.79
N LEU A 222 -13.21 1.18 -20.29
CA LEU A 222 -14.47 0.56 -19.85
C LEU A 222 -14.42 0.15 -18.36
N LEU A 223 -13.28 -0.35 -17.88
CA LEU A 223 -13.09 -0.66 -16.46
C LEU A 223 -13.11 0.61 -15.60
N GLN A 224 -12.47 1.69 -16.05
CA GLN A 224 -12.52 2.99 -15.37
C GLN A 224 -13.96 3.48 -15.25
N GLU A 225 -14.71 3.50 -16.36
CA GLU A 225 -16.11 3.92 -16.40
C GLU A 225 -16.99 3.07 -15.48
N ALA A 226 -16.78 1.76 -15.45
CA ALA A 226 -17.50 0.87 -14.55
C ALA A 226 -17.18 1.18 -13.07
N SER A 227 -15.90 1.36 -12.74
CA SER A 227 -15.46 1.68 -11.38
C SER A 227 -16.05 3.00 -10.86
N GLU A 228 -16.18 4.01 -11.73
CA GLU A 228 -16.84 5.28 -11.41
C GLU A 228 -18.33 5.13 -11.15
N LYS A 229 -19.03 4.31 -11.96
CA LYS A 229 -20.45 3.97 -11.73
C LYS A 229 -20.68 3.27 -10.39
N PHE A 230 -19.70 2.49 -9.92
CA PHE A 230 -19.76 1.82 -8.62
C PHE A 230 -19.33 2.72 -7.45
N GLY A 231 -18.92 3.97 -7.70
CA GLY A 231 -18.47 4.90 -6.67
C GLY A 231 -17.09 4.56 -6.09
N ARG A 232 -16.31 3.73 -6.78
CA ARG A 232 -14.98 3.27 -6.37
C ARG A 232 -14.01 3.39 -7.55
N PRO A 233 -13.67 4.62 -7.97
CA PRO A 233 -12.79 4.82 -9.12
C PRO A 233 -11.42 4.20 -8.85
N PHE A 234 -10.80 3.63 -9.90
CA PHE A 234 -9.39 3.25 -9.82
C PHE A 234 -8.51 4.43 -9.38
N ALA A 235 -7.52 4.13 -8.55
CA ALA A 235 -6.57 5.12 -8.05
C ALA A 235 -5.87 5.84 -9.22
N LYS A 236 -5.80 7.18 -9.12
CA LYS A 236 -4.82 7.96 -9.88
C LYS A 236 -3.54 7.95 -9.06
N VAL A 237 -2.59 7.09 -9.41
CA VAL A 237 -1.46 6.77 -8.54
C VAL A 237 -0.48 7.95 -8.35
N PRO A 238 -0.06 8.70 -9.39
CA PRO A 238 0.90 9.78 -9.19
C PRO A 238 0.45 10.87 -8.18
N PRO A 239 -0.82 11.33 -8.19
CA PRO A 239 -1.33 12.23 -7.15
C PRO A 239 -1.25 11.71 -5.71
N LEU A 240 -1.16 10.39 -5.48
CA LEU A 240 -1.09 9.85 -4.12
C LEU A 240 0.15 10.32 -3.36
N LYS A 241 1.22 10.69 -4.06
CA LYS A 241 2.39 11.33 -3.44
C LYS A 241 2.01 12.63 -2.73
N ASP A 242 1.25 13.49 -3.41
CA ASP A 242 0.84 14.78 -2.84
C ASP A 242 -0.19 14.57 -1.73
N VAL A 243 -1.12 13.63 -1.90
CA VAL A 243 -2.08 13.24 -0.85
C VAL A 243 -1.36 12.75 0.42
N MET A 244 -0.26 12.02 0.26
CA MET A 244 0.58 11.58 1.38
C MET A 244 1.26 12.76 2.08
N VAL A 245 1.78 13.74 1.33
CA VAL A 245 2.33 14.98 1.91
C VAL A 245 1.23 15.76 2.66
N GLU A 246 0.05 15.91 2.08
CA GLU A 246 -1.10 16.60 2.68
C GLU A 246 -1.59 15.91 3.96
N ALA A 247 -1.48 14.58 4.05
CA ALA A 247 -1.79 13.82 5.25
C ALA A 247 -0.78 14.03 6.40
N GLY A 248 0.36 14.68 6.14
CA GLY A 248 1.37 15.05 7.14
C GLY A 248 2.65 14.20 7.13
N PHE A 249 2.80 13.29 6.16
CA PHE A 249 4.02 12.51 6.02
C PHE A 249 5.20 13.38 5.54
N VAL A 250 6.41 13.02 5.99
CA VAL A 250 7.69 13.59 5.56
C VAL A 250 8.50 12.53 4.81
N ASP A 251 9.61 12.95 4.19
CA ASP A 251 10.48 12.09 3.39
C ASP A 251 9.74 11.31 2.29
N VAL A 252 8.69 11.92 1.73
CA VAL A 252 7.83 11.26 0.75
C VAL A 252 8.56 11.02 -0.56
N GLN A 253 8.75 9.76 -0.91
CA GLN A 253 9.41 9.32 -2.14
C GLN A 253 8.43 8.56 -3.03
N MET A 254 8.64 8.66 -4.34
CA MET A 254 7.90 7.88 -5.33
C MET A 254 8.89 7.40 -6.39
N THR A 255 8.97 6.09 -6.53
CA THR A 255 9.75 5.43 -7.58
C THR A 255 8.79 4.75 -8.55
N VAL A 256 9.09 4.85 -9.85
CA VAL A 256 8.26 4.26 -10.91
C VAL A 256 9.08 3.26 -11.70
N THR A 257 8.51 2.09 -11.92
CA THR A 257 9.04 1.05 -12.82
C THR A 257 8.01 0.70 -13.89
N LYS A 258 8.43 -0.09 -14.87
CA LYS A 258 7.60 -0.48 -16.02
C LYS A 258 7.43 -1.97 -16.02
N TRP A 259 6.19 -2.45 -16.03
CA TRP A 259 5.88 -3.86 -16.26
C TRP A 259 5.44 -4.05 -17.71
N PRO A 260 6.34 -4.55 -18.59
CA PRO A 260 6.03 -4.73 -20.00
C PRO A 260 4.82 -5.66 -20.17
N SER A 261 3.98 -5.40 -21.16
CA SER A 261 2.80 -6.25 -21.44
C SER A 261 3.15 -7.64 -21.94
N ASN A 262 4.31 -7.78 -22.58
CA ASN A 262 4.82 -9.02 -23.14
C ASN A 262 6.36 -8.99 -23.30
N SER A 263 6.91 -10.00 -23.98
CA SER A 263 8.36 -10.20 -24.18
C SER A 263 9.02 -9.28 -25.24
N TRP A 264 8.44 -8.12 -25.55
CA TRP A 264 9.02 -7.14 -26.47
C TRP A 264 10.36 -6.52 -26.01
N PRO A 265 10.68 -6.34 -24.70
CA PRO A 265 11.95 -5.76 -24.30
C PRO A 265 13.14 -6.62 -24.74
N LYS A 266 14.27 -5.97 -25.05
CA LYS A 266 15.51 -6.68 -25.42
C LYS A 266 16.28 -7.21 -24.21
N GLU A 267 16.34 -6.41 -23.15
CA GLU A 267 17.05 -6.71 -21.92
C GLU A 267 16.44 -7.91 -21.20
N HIS A 268 17.28 -8.78 -20.63
CA HIS A 268 16.85 -10.06 -20.06
C HIS A 268 15.84 -9.89 -18.93
N LYS A 269 16.15 -9.05 -17.92
CA LYS A 269 15.28 -8.80 -16.75
C LYS A 269 13.88 -8.34 -17.18
N TRP A 270 13.80 -7.30 -18.03
CA TRP A 270 12.51 -6.77 -18.48
C TRP A 270 11.75 -7.70 -19.44
N LYS A 271 12.47 -8.49 -20.23
CA LYS A 271 11.85 -9.53 -21.06
C LYS A 271 11.20 -10.61 -20.21
N GLU A 272 11.88 -11.06 -19.15
CA GLU A 272 11.37 -12.04 -18.20
C GLU A 272 10.13 -11.50 -17.47
N ILE A 273 10.21 -10.29 -16.92
CA ILE A 273 9.05 -9.59 -16.31
C ILE A 273 7.89 -9.49 -17.32
N GLY A 274 8.18 -9.16 -18.59
CA GLY A 274 7.17 -9.10 -19.64
C GLY A 274 6.51 -10.44 -19.97
N ILE A 275 7.25 -11.55 -19.89
CA ILE A 275 6.69 -12.90 -20.06
C ILE A 275 5.70 -13.20 -18.92
N TRP A 276 6.12 -12.92 -17.68
CA TRP A 276 5.32 -13.19 -16.49
C TRP A 276 4.09 -12.29 -16.42
N ASN A 277 4.24 -11.01 -16.77
CA ASN A 277 3.13 -10.08 -16.81
C ASN A 277 2.11 -10.43 -17.90
N CYS A 278 2.56 -10.94 -19.05
CA CYS A 278 1.67 -11.45 -20.08
C CYS A 278 0.80 -12.58 -19.53
N GLU A 279 1.40 -13.56 -18.83
CA GLU A 279 0.66 -14.66 -18.20
C GLU A 279 -0.32 -14.14 -17.13
N ASN A 280 0.16 -13.28 -16.23
CA ASN A 280 -0.65 -12.62 -15.20
C ASN A 280 -1.89 -11.94 -15.80
N MET A 281 -1.69 -11.12 -16.84
CA MET A 281 -2.78 -10.41 -17.51
C MET A 281 -3.72 -11.37 -18.21
N LEU A 282 -3.23 -12.37 -18.93
CA LEU A 282 -4.08 -13.31 -19.69
C LEU A 282 -4.95 -14.18 -18.77
N THR A 283 -4.42 -14.59 -17.62
CA THR A 283 -5.12 -15.40 -16.61
C THR A 283 -6.10 -14.55 -15.80
N GLY A 284 -5.75 -13.30 -15.48
CA GLY A 284 -6.61 -12.37 -14.75
C GLY A 284 -7.69 -11.66 -15.57
N LEU A 285 -7.52 -11.56 -16.89
CA LEU A 285 -8.34 -10.68 -17.74
C LEU A 285 -9.84 -10.91 -17.60
N GLU A 286 -10.28 -12.17 -17.49
CA GLU A 286 -11.68 -12.51 -17.27
C GLU A 286 -12.17 -12.01 -15.90
N GLY A 287 -11.38 -12.24 -14.84
CA GLY A 287 -11.73 -11.83 -13.48
C GLY A 287 -11.86 -10.31 -13.34
N PHE A 288 -10.94 -9.55 -13.93
CA PHE A 288 -10.96 -8.08 -13.90
C PHE A 288 -12.17 -7.49 -14.63
N SER A 289 -12.70 -8.20 -15.63
CA SER A 289 -13.64 -7.65 -16.59
C SER A 289 -15.08 -8.08 -16.34
N MET A 290 -15.29 -9.29 -15.83
CA MET A 290 -16.63 -9.90 -15.85
C MET A 290 -17.62 -9.07 -15.05
N ALA A 291 -17.37 -8.83 -13.75
CA ALA A 291 -18.25 -8.01 -12.93
C ALA A 291 -18.35 -6.57 -13.44
N ALA A 292 -17.23 -5.97 -13.86
CA ALA A 292 -17.19 -4.60 -14.35
C ALA A 292 -18.09 -4.37 -15.57
N LEU A 293 -17.97 -5.24 -16.58
CA LEU A 293 -18.68 -5.07 -17.85
C LEU A 293 -20.11 -5.60 -17.78
N THR A 294 -20.39 -6.68 -17.05
CA THR A 294 -21.76 -7.20 -16.94
C THR A 294 -22.62 -6.37 -16.01
N ARG A 295 -22.07 -5.85 -14.90
CA ARG A 295 -22.83 -5.02 -13.94
C ARG A 295 -22.80 -3.53 -14.30
N GLY A 296 -21.68 -3.05 -14.84
CA GLY A 296 -21.46 -1.61 -15.09
C GLY A 296 -21.88 -1.16 -16.48
N HIS A 297 -21.85 -2.06 -17.47
CA HIS A 297 -22.19 -1.75 -18.87
C HIS A 297 -23.33 -2.62 -19.43
N ASP A 298 -23.95 -3.46 -18.60
CA ASP A 298 -25.05 -4.35 -18.97
C ASP A 298 -24.71 -5.33 -20.10
N TRP A 299 -23.43 -5.65 -20.28
CA TRP A 299 -23.01 -6.62 -21.29
C TRP A 299 -23.39 -8.04 -20.87
N SER A 300 -23.77 -8.85 -21.85
CA SER A 300 -23.82 -10.29 -21.67
C SER A 300 -22.42 -10.86 -21.47
N ARG A 301 -22.33 -12.01 -20.78
CA ARG A 301 -21.07 -12.78 -20.65
C ARG A 301 -20.41 -13.04 -22.02
N SER A 302 -21.20 -13.37 -23.04
CA SER A 302 -20.69 -13.61 -24.40
C SER A 302 -20.07 -12.36 -25.04
N GLU A 303 -20.66 -11.17 -24.83
CA GLU A 303 -20.09 -9.92 -25.34
C GLU A 303 -18.75 -9.62 -24.66
N VAL A 304 -18.66 -9.86 -23.35
CA VAL A 304 -17.39 -9.75 -22.61
C VAL A 304 -16.35 -10.70 -23.19
N GLU A 305 -16.68 -11.99 -23.32
CA GLU A 305 -15.73 -13.00 -23.81
C GLU A 305 -15.22 -12.68 -25.22
N VAL A 306 -16.09 -12.26 -26.14
CA VAL A 306 -15.72 -11.83 -27.49
C VAL A 306 -14.79 -10.62 -27.46
N PHE A 307 -15.12 -9.59 -26.68
CA PHE A 307 -14.26 -8.41 -26.57
C PHE A 307 -12.89 -8.76 -25.99
N LEU A 308 -12.83 -9.61 -24.97
CA LEU A 308 -11.57 -10.03 -24.38
C LEU A 308 -10.71 -10.85 -25.34
N MET A 309 -11.23 -11.40 -26.45
CA MET A 309 -10.38 -12.00 -27.49
C MET A 309 -9.50 -10.95 -28.18
N GLU A 310 -10.05 -9.76 -28.43
CA GLU A 310 -9.32 -8.64 -29.04
C GLU A 310 -8.26 -8.11 -28.08
N VAL A 311 -8.62 -7.94 -26.79
CA VAL A 311 -7.68 -7.49 -25.75
C VAL A 311 -6.51 -8.47 -25.60
N ARG A 312 -6.76 -9.79 -25.61
CA ARG A 312 -5.69 -10.80 -25.58
C ARG A 312 -4.77 -10.74 -26.79
N LYS A 313 -5.30 -10.36 -27.96
CA LYS A 313 -4.51 -10.19 -29.17
C LYS A 313 -3.54 -9.02 -29.00
N ASP A 314 -4.00 -7.90 -28.46
CA ASP A 314 -3.15 -6.74 -28.19
C ASP A 314 -2.07 -7.04 -27.14
N ILE A 315 -2.44 -7.69 -26.02
CA ILE A 315 -1.46 -8.08 -24.98
C ILE A 315 -0.35 -8.95 -25.55
N LYS A 316 -0.68 -9.90 -26.45
CA LYS A 316 0.29 -10.83 -27.04
C LYS A 316 1.11 -10.24 -28.19
N ASP A 317 0.72 -9.11 -28.76
CA ASP A 317 1.40 -8.52 -29.91
C ASP A 317 2.70 -7.85 -29.49
N LYS A 318 3.84 -8.43 -29.88
CA LYS A 318 5.17 -7.89 -29.57
C LYS A 318 5.51 -6.61 -30.34
N ASN A 319 4.68 -6.21 -31.32
CA ASN A 319 4.79 -4.90 -31.97
C ASN A 319 4.10 -3.80 -31.16
N ILE A 320 3.32 -4.15 -30.13
CA ILE A 320 2.75 -3.21 -29.16
C ILE A 320 3.68 -3.19 -27.95
N HIS A 321 4.52 -2.16 -27.86
CA HIS A 321 5.45 -1.95 -26.75
C HIS A 321 4.75 -1.26 -25.57
N ALA A 322 3.66 -1.88 -25.12
CA ALA A 322 2.91 -1.41 -23.97
C ALA A 322 3.58 -1.86 -22.66
N TYR A 323 3.39 -1.07 -21.61
CA TYR A 323 3.77 -1.42 -20.25
C TYR A 323 2.80 -0.78 -19.25
N TRP A 324 2.68 -1.38 -18.07
CA TRP A 324 1.99 -0.78 -16.94
C TRP A 324 3.00 0.01 -16.09
N PRO A 325 2.74 1.31 -15.82
CA PRO A 325 3.45 2.03 -14.78
C PRO A 325 3.15 1.42 -13.41
N VAL A 326 4.21 1.14 -12.67
CA VAL A 326 4.16 0.53 -11.34
C VAL A 326 4.89 1.44 -10.37
N TYR A 327 4.26 1.75 -9.24
CA TYR A 327 4.69 2.79 -8.32
C TYR A 327 4.98 2.22 -6.95
N TYR A 328 6.06 2.68 -6.35
CA TYR A 328 6.38 2.49 -4.94
C TYR A 328 6.38 3.87 -4.30
N ILE A 329 5.44 4.12 -3.41
CA ILE A 329 5.29 5.41 -2.71
C ILE A 329 5.54 5.16 -1.23
N THR A 330 6.53 5.82 -0.67
CA THR A 330 6.86 5.70 0.75
C THR A 330 6.75 7.06 1.42
N GLY A 331 6.36 7.05 2.69
CA GLY A 331 6.31 8.24 3.52
C GLY A 331 6.51 7.90 4.99
N ARG A 332 7.22 8.77 5.71
CA ARG A 332 7.50 8.60 7.13
C ARG A 332 6.63 9.55 7.95
N LYS A 333 6.09 9.07 9.05
CA LYS A 333 5.49 9.96 10.05
C LYS A 333 6.61 10.75 10.75
N PRO A 334 6.52 12.08 10.86
CA PRO A 334 7.57 12.88 11.49
C PRO A 334 7.95 12.36 12.88
N GLU A 335 9.22 12.47 13.24
CA GLU A 335 9.64 12.27 14.63
C GLU A 335 8.99 13.33 15.52
N LYS A 336 8.92 13.07 16.83
CA LYS A 336 8.48 14.11 17.77
C LYS A 336 9.35 15.36 17.69
N GLU A 337 10.64 15.20 17.41
CA GLU A 337 11.60 16.30 17.26
C GLU A 337 11.40 17.10 15.97
N ASP A 338 10.96 16.46 14.88
CA ASP A 338 10.64 17.11 13.59
C ASP A 338 9.43 18.07 13.72
N SER A 339 8.61 17.92 14.76
CA SER A 339 7.39 18.71 15.00
C SER A 339 7.61 20.00 15.83
N VAL A 340 8.83 20.24 16.31
CA VAL A 340 9.17 21.44 17.10
C VAL A 340 9.70 22.53 16.15
N PRO A 341 9.03 23.68 15.99
CA PRO A 341 9.58 24.77 15.20
C PRO A 341 10.92 25.22 15.83
N PRO A 342 11.94 25.54 15.02
CA PRO A 342 13.24 25.94 15.53
C PRO A 342 13.08 27.10 16.51
N ALA A 343 13.66 26.97 17.70
CA ALA A 343 13.59 28.00 18.73
C ALA A 343 14.03 29.34 18.14
N PRO A 344 13.30 30.44 18.40
CA PRO A 344 13.75 31.76 17.94
C PRO A 344 15.13 32.02 18.55
N ALA A 345 16.07 32.40 17.69
CA ALA A 345 17.44 32.70 18.11
C ALA A 345 17.40 33.73 19.26
N SER A 346 17.88 33.33 20.44
CA SER A 346 18.01 34.23 21.59
C SER A 346 18.90 35.41 21.20
N PRO A 347 18.54 36.66 21.55
CA PRO A 347 19.38 37.80 21.30
C PRO A 347 20.67 37.65 22.11
N GLU A 348 21.79 37.66 21.39
CA GLU A 348 23.13 37.56 21.94
C GLU A 348 23.33 38.63 23.03
N ALA A 349 23.61 38.17 24.26
CA ALA A 349 23.84 39.05 25.39
C ALA A 349 25.16 39.81 25.19
N ALA A 350 25.07 41.12 25.02
CA ALA A 350 26.23 42.01 25.02
C ALA A 350 27.02 41.86 26.32
N ALA A 351 28.30 41.51 26.20
CA ALA A 351 29.25 41.46 27.32
C ALA A 351 29.55 42.88 27.84
N PRO A 352 29.73 43.07 29.17
CA PRO A 352 29.97 44.38 29.74
C PRO A 352 31.42 44.83 29.55
N ALA A 353 31.57 46.14 29.41
CA ALA A 353 32.84 46.85 29.27
C ALA A 353 33.68 46.79 30.55
N ASP A 354 34.97 46.49 30.40
CA ASP A 354 35.96 46.64 31.46
C ASP A 354 36.74 47.95 31.30
N VAL A 355 36.86 48.66 32.41
CA VAL A 355 37.48 49.99 32.55
C VAL A 355 38.73 49.86 33.40
N ALA A 356 39.90 50.25 32.89
CA ALA A 356 40.98 50.90 33.67
C ALA A 356 42.07 51.50 32.76
N ALA A 357 42.57 52.67 33.18
CA ALA A 357 43.39 53.67 32.46
C ALA A 357 44.88 53.65 32.92
N PRO A 358 45.73 54.70 32.71
CA PRO A 358 46.23 55.35 31.48
C PRO A 358 47.79 55.52 31.43
N ALA A 359 48.28 56.28 30.42
CA ALA A 359 49.62 56.91 30.19
C ALA A 359 50.54 56.20 29.15
N GLU A 360 51.27 56.84 28.23
CA GLU A 360 51.55 58.25 27.90
C GLU A 360 52.10 58.37 26.44
N ALA A 361 51.96 59.58 25.87
CA ALA A 361 52.43 60.22 24.62
C ALA A 361 53.45 59.53 23.64
N ALA A 362 53.24 59.69 22.32
CA ALA A 362 53.83 60.79 21.51
C ALA A 362 53.66 60.65 19.97
N ALA A 363 53.39 61.81 19.33
CA ALA A 363 53.76 62.26 17.97
C ALA A 363 53.05 61.71 16.69
N SER A 364 52.25 62.58 16.08
CA SER A 364 51.91 62.64 14.63
C SER A 364 53.06 63.30 13.82
N PRO A 365 52.95 63.66 12.51
CA PRO A 365 51.87 63.46 11.52
C PRO A 365 52.36 63.10 10.09
N SER A 366 51.43 62.81 9.16
CA SER A 366 51.31 63.59 7.89
C SER A 366 50.19 63.06 6.99
N ALA A 367 49.28 63.97 6.66
CA ALA A 367 48.38 63.97 5.50
C ALA A 367 49.16 64.55 4.28
N PRO A 368 48.62 64.76 3.05
CA PRO A 368 47.20 64.99 2.75
C PRO A 368 46.63 64.54 1.37
N ALA A 369 45.30 64.76 1.25
CA ALA A 369 44.53 65.32 0.12
C ALA A 369 44.40 64.55 -1.21
N ALA A 370 43.32 64.64 -1.99
CA ALA A 370 41.95 65.11 -1.81
C ALA A 370 41.14 64.77 -3.10
N ALA A 371 39.82 64.59 -2.94
CA ALA A 371 38.70 64.93 -3.81
C ALA A 371 38.76 64.65 -5.34
N ASN A 372 37.78 63.90 -5.86
CA ASN A 372 36.55 64.47 -6.42
C ASN A 372 35.62 63.39 -7.04
N SER A 373 34.33 63.46 -6.72
CA SER A 373 33.21 62.89 -7.50
C SER A 373 32.81 63.89 -8.61
N PRO A 374 32.03 63.53 -9.67
CA PRO A 374 30.60 63.20 -9.54
C PRO A 374 30.01 62.14 -10.51
N GLN A 375 28.80 61.67 -10.16
CA GLN A 375 27.74 60.94 -10.90
C GLN A 375 27.29 61.59 -12.25
N PRO A 376 26.22 61.13 -12.95
CA PRO A 376 25.65 59.79 -13.25
C PRO A 376 25.23 59.64 -14.76
N ALA A 377 24.62 58.52 -15.21
CA ALA A 377 23.47 58.50 -16.15
C ALA A 377 23.02 57.06 -16.54
N ALA A 378 21.77 56.98 -16.99
CA ALA A 378 20.90 55.83 -17.16
C ALA A 378 20.87 55.20 -18.58
N ALA A 379 20.21 54.03 -18.63
CA ALA A 379 19.37 53.47 -19.70
C ALA A 379 19.99 53.02 -21.03
N THR A 380 19.81 51.73 -21.36
CA THR A 380 18.78 51.26 -22.31
C THR A 380 18.42 49.81 -22.02
#